data_AF-A0A957CFA5-F1
#
_entry.id   AF-A0A957CFA5-F1
#
_cell.length_a   1.000
_cell.length_b   1.000
_cell.length_c   1.000
_cell.angle_alpha   90.00
_cell.angle_beta   90.00
_cell.angle_gamma   90.00
#
_symmetry.space_group_name_H-M   'P 1'
#
loop_
_entity.id
_entity.type
_entity.pdbx_description
1 polymer ?
#
loop_
_entity_poly.entity_id
_entity_poly.type
_entity_poly.pdbx_seq_one_letter_code
_entity_poly.pdbx_strand_id
1 'polypeptide(L)'
;GLQLYQVSLAWLLSRPAVASVIIGAETLDELRANVTATNVQLETTQLDALTALANEPAAFYHRAGDGPKRPPATTDPANPSA
;
A
#
# COMPACT_ATOMS: atom_id res chain seq x y z
N GLY A 1 -17.14 3.76 9.24
CA GLY A 1 -15.78 3.19 9.22
C GLY A 1 -15.41 2.83 7.80
N LEU A 2 -14.13 2.92 7.44
CA LEU A 2 -13.65 2.59 6.09
C LEU A 2 -13.62 1.07 5.88
N GLN A 3 -13.88 0.64 4.65
CA GLN A 3 -13.70 -0.75 4.23
C GLN A 3 -12.24 -1.03 3.88
N LEU A 4 -11.84 -2.32 3.96
CA LEU A 4 -10.44 -2.72 3.71
C LEU A 4 -9.96 -2.30 2.31
N TYR A 5 -10.79 -2.48 1.28
CA TYR A 5 -10.46 -2.05 -0.09
C TYR A 5 -10.28 -0.53 -0.21
N GLN A 6 -11.03 0.26 0.56
CA GLN A 6 -10.91 1.71 0.55
C GLN A 6 -9.57 2.13 1.14
N VAL A 7 -9.21 1.55 2.30
CA VAL A 7 -7.94 1.86 2.97
C VAL A 7 -6.75 1.42 2.12
N SER A 8 -6.78 0.21 1.57
CA SER A 8 -5.65 -0.32 0.78
C SER A 8 -5.42 0.46 -0.51
N LEU A 9 -6.49 0.79 -1.25
CA LEU A 9 -6.40 1.55 -2.49
C LEU A 9 -6.03 3.02 -2.23
N ALA A 10 -6.62 3.66 -1.21
CA ALA A 10 -6.25 5.03 -0.84
C ALA A 10 -4.80 5.14 -0.39
N TRP A 11 -4.29 4.16 0.36
CA TRP A 11 -2.89 4.10 0.72
C TRP A 11 -1.98 3.98 -0.51
N LEU A 12 -2.28 3.08 -1.46
CA LEU A 12 -1.51 2.97 -2.69
C LEU A 12 -1.51 4.27 -3.51
N LEU A 13 -2.69 4.90 -3.67
CA LEU A 13 -2.86 6.14 -4.42
C LEU A 13 -2.15 7.34 -3.78
N SER A 14 -1.95 7.33 -2.46
CA SER A 14 -1.22 8.39 -1.76
C SER A 14 0.29 8.40 -2.05
N ARG A 15 0.83 7.32 -2.62
CA ARG A 15 2.29 7.16 -2.76
C ARG A 15 2.81 7.86 -4.02
N PRO A 16 3.82 8.75 -3.90
CA PRO A 16 4.36 9.47 -5.06
C PRO A 16 4.94 8.57 -6.16
N ALA A 17 5.43 7.38 -5.80
CA ALA A 17 6.00 6.42 -6.75
C ALA A 17 4.93 5.58 -7.50
N VAL A 18 3.66 5.67 -7.11
CA VAL A 18 2.56 4.90 -7.72
C VAL A 18 1.82 5.78 -8.71
N ALA A 19 2.03 5.54 -10.01
CA ALA A 19 1.36 6.31 -11.07
C ALA A 19 -0.12 5.92 -11.23
N SER A 20 -0.44 4.63 -11.07
CA SER A 20 -1.79 4.10 -11.23
C SER A 20 -1.97 2.81 -10.44
N VAL A 21 -3.20 2.54 -10.00
CA VAL A 21 -3.58 1.28 -9.35
C VAL A 21 -4.47 0.48 -10.29
N ILE A 22 -4.13 -0.78 -10.51
CA ILE A 22 -4.91 -1.71 -11.34
C ILE A 22 -5.78 -2.57 -10.42
N ILE A 23 -7.08 -2.65 -10.71
CA ILE A 23 -8.06 -3.45 -9.96
C ILE A 23 -8.77 -4.42 -10.90
N GLY A 24 -8.88 -5.69 -10.49
CA GLY A 24 -9.61 -6.74 -11.21
C GLY A 24 -10.92 -7.06 -10.50
N ALA A 25 -11.93 -6.21 -10.68
CA ALA A 25 -13.27 -6.46 -10.14
C ALA A 25 -14.02 -7.48 -11.02
N GLU A 26 -14.71 -8.43 -10.40
CA GLU A 26 -15.52 -9.42 -11.10
C GLU A 26 -16.91 -8.87 -11.45
N THR A 27 -17.41 -7.96 -10.59
CA THR A 27 -18.71 -7.33 -10.77
C THR A 27 -18.62 -5.81 -10.90
N LEU A 28 -19.65 -5.22 -11.50
CA LEU A 28 -19.74 -3.76 -11.65
C LEU A 28 -19.88 -3.05 -10.30
N ASP A 29 -20.53 -3.68 -9.33
CA ASP A 29 -20.70 -3.11 -7.99
C ASP A 29 -19.40 -3.12 -7.20
N GLU A 30 -18.56 -4.15 -7.34
CA GLU A 30 -17.19 -4.14 -6.83
C GLU A 30 -16.35 -3.05 -7.46
N LEU A 31 -16.45 -2.86 -8.79
CA LEU A 31 -15.73 -1.79 -9.47
C LEU A 31 -16.13 -0.42 -8.91
N ARG A 32 -17.44 -0.17 -8.77
CA ARG A 32 -17.97 1.07 -8.19
C ARG A 32 -17.53 1.25 -6.73
N ALA A 33 -17.56 0.18 -5.94
CA ALA A 33 -17.09 0.20 -4.56
C ALA A 33 -15.61 0.58 -4.52
N ASN A 34 -14.74 -0.08 -5.29
CA ASN A 34 -13.31 0.21 -5.34
C ASN A 34 -13.01 1.67 -5.73
N VAL A 35 -13.77 2.25 -6.68
CA VAL A 35 -13.62 3.66 -7.06
C VAL A 35 -13.87 4.61 -5.89
N THR A 36 -14.72 4.27 -4.91
CA THR A 36 -14.94 5.14 -3.74
C THR A 36 -13.68 5.40 -2.91
N ALA A 37 -12.63 4.58 -3.05
CA ALA A 37 -11.35 4.78 -2.40
C ALA A 37 -10.66 6.09 -2.78
N THR A 38 -10.94 6.65 -3.96
CA THR A 38 -10.36 7.93 -4.40
C THR A 38 -10.86 9.13 -3.59
N ASN A 39 -11.97 8.97 -2.88
CA ASN A 39 -12.54 10.00 -2.01
C ASN A 39 -11.98 9.94 -0.58
N VAL A 40 -11.10 8.97 -0.28
CA VAL A 40 -10.52 8.79 1.04
C VAL A 40 -9.17 9.50 1.09
N GLN A 41 -9.04 10.44 2.04
CA GLN A 41 -7.75 10.99 2.42
C GLN A 41 -7.33 10.40 3.75
N LEU A 42 -6.10 9.93 3.80
CA LEU A 42 -5.47 9.37 5.00
C LEU A 42 -4.53 10.43 5.56
N GLU A 43 -4.61 10.64 6.87
CA GLU A 43 -3.69 11.51 7.59
C GLU A 43 -2.27 10.93 7.54
N THR A 44 -1.25 11.80 7.67
CA THR A 44 0.15 11.37 7.66
C THR A 44 0.42 10.26 8.67
N THR A 45 -0.13 10.37 9.89
CA THR A 45 0.03 9.34 10.94
C THR A 45 -0.59 7.99 10.56
N GLN A 46 -1.66 7.98 9.78
CA GLN A 46 -2.29 6.76 9.28
C GLN A 46 -1.45 6.14 8.15
N LEU A 47 -0.92 6.98 7.25
CA LEU A 47 -0.01 6.54 6.19
C LEU A 47 1.26 5.93 6.76
N ASP A 48 1.83 6.52 7.80
CA ASP A 48 3.03 6.03 8.48
C ASP A 48 2.76 4.66 9.14
N ALA A 49 1.65 4.55 9.87
CA ALA A 49 1.24 3.29 10.50
C ALA A 49 1.02 2.16 9.48
N LEU A 50 0.35 2.46 8.36
CA LEU A 50 0.13 1.50 7.27
C LEU A 50 1.44 1.11 6.58
N THR A 51 2.37 2.06 6.41
CA THR A 51 3.69 1.80 5.82
C THR A 51 4.54 0.89 6.70
N ALA A 52 4.51 1.10 8.02
CA ALA A 52 5.18 0.22 8.97
C ALA A 52 4.65 -1.22 8.88
N LEU A 53 3.33 -1.41 8.84
CA LEU A 53 2.70 -2.72 8.68
C LEU A 53 3.04 -3.39 7.34
N ALA A 54 3.12 -2.63 6.25
CA ALA A 54 3.44 -3.15 4.92
C ALA A 54 4.92 -3.56 4.75
N ASN A 55 5.79 -3.13 5.66
CA ASN A 55 7.22 -3.49 5.66
C ASN A 55 7.52 -4.80 6.39
N GLU A 56 6.54 -5.37 7.10
CA GLU A 56 6.68 -6.68 7.70
C GLU A 56 6.85 -7.78 6.62
N PRO A 57 7.61 -8.85 6.92
CA PRO A 57 7.75 -9.98 6.00
C PRO A 57 6.36 -10.54 5.68
N ALA A 58 5.97 -10.55 4.40
CA ALA A 58 4.69 -11.11 4.00
C ALA A 58 4.60 -12.58 4.44
N ALA A 59 3.49 -12.94 5.09
CA ALA A 59 3.28 -14.27 5.65
C ALA A 59 3.29 -15.42 4.62
N PHE A 60 3.28 -15.12 3.31
CA PHE A 60 3.07 -16.09 2.23
C PHE A 60 4.21 -16.15 1.20
N TYR A 61 5.48 -16.06 1.63
CA TYR A 61 6.63 -16.27 0.71
C TYR A 61 6.91 -17.74 0.32
N HIS A 62 6.13 -18.73 0.76
CA HIS A 62 6.49 -20.14 0.54
C HIS A 62 6.05 -20.80 -0.78
N ARG A 63 5.83 -20.05 -1.86
CA ARG A 63 5.61 -20.68 -3.20
C ARG A 63 6.69 -20.38 -4.25
N ALA A 64 7.63 -19.47 -4.00
CA ALA A 64 8.69 -19.13 -4.95
C ALA A 64 10.02 -18.77 -4.28
N GLY A 65 10.48 -19.56 -3.31
CA GLY A 65 11.73 -19.28 -2.58
C GLY A 65 11.73 -17.94 -1.84
N ASP A 66 12.83 -17.64 -1.14
CA ASP A 66 12.93 -16.46 -0.26
C ASP A 66 12.87 -15.10 -0.98
N GLY A 67 12.85 -15.11 -2.32
CA GLY A 67 12.98 -13.91 -3.14
C GLY A 67 14.29 -13.15 -2.87
N PRO A 68 14.61 -12.13 -3.68
CA PRO A 68 15.70 -11.22 -3.33
C PRO A 68 15.33 -10.46 -2.06
N LYS A 69 16.19 -10.53 -1.03
CA LYS A 69 16.04 -9.70 0.16
C LYS A 69 16.04 -8.24 -0.26
N ARG A 70 15.03 -7.49 0.19
CA ARG A 70 15.03 -6.04 0.05
C ARG A 70 16.32 -5.52 0.68
N PRO A 71 17.13 -4.71 -0.03
CA PRO A 71 18.25 -4.04 0.61
C PRO A 71 17.72 -3.28 1.83
N PRO A 72 18.49 -3.17 2.94
CA PRO A 72 18.13 -2.22 3.98
C PRO A 72 17.92 -0.86 3.31
N ALA A 73 16.91 -0.10 3.76
CA ALA A 73 16.76 1.27 3.32
C ALA A 73 18.13 1.94 3.54
N THR A 74 18.86 2.19 2.45
CA THR A 74 20.07 2.98 2.51
C THR A 74 19.64 4.26 3.18
N THR A 75 20.24 4.57 4.34
CA THR A 75 20.13 5.88 4.95
C THR A 75 20.55 6.86 3.86
N ASP A 76 19.57 7.47 3.21
CA ASP A 76 19.82 8.59 2.32
C ASP A 76 20.46 9.66 3.21
N PRO A 77 21.68 10.12 2.93
CA PRO A 77 22.29 11.19 3.71
C PRO A 77 21.44 12.47 3.70
N ALA A 78 20.45 12.59 2.82
CA ALA A 78 19.48 13.69 2.78
C ALA A 78 18.21 13.48 3.64
N ASN A 79 17.97 12.29 4.22
CA ASN A 79 16.79 12.05 5.07
C ASN A 79 17.12 11.15 6.29
N PRO A 80 17.55 11.73 7.43
CA PRO A 80 18.10 10.99 8.56
C PRO A 80 17.04 10.36 9.50
N SER A 81 15.79 10.20 9.07
CA SER A 81 14.70 9.72 9.95
C SER A 81 13.96 8.49 9.41
N ALA A 82 14.67 7.61 8.68
CA ALA A 82 14.20 6.26 8.37
C ALA A 82 14.63 5.26 9.45
#